data_AF-K0T3A2-F1
#
_entry.id   AF-K0T3A2-F1
#
_cell.length_a   1.000
_cell.length_b   1.000
_cell.length_c   1.000
_cell.angle_alpha   90.00
_cell.angle_beta   90.00
_cell.angle_gamma   90.00
#
_symmetry.space_group_name_H-M   'P 1'
#
loop_
_entity.id
_entity.type
_entity.pdbx_description
1 polymer ?
#
loop_
_entity_poly.entity_id
_entity_poly.type
_entity_poly.pdbx_seq_one_letter_code
_entity_poly.pdbx_strand_id
1 'polypeptide(L)'
;MNTAVVTEQTCGICLEDSKDPLVLPCGHSFCGVCLDEWRSRYGVEQEMRRKCPICRARIPPSKEMVTSLHSYRAQKQKLEDRNETSSERYHRVCYHLENAEAEVGADWDGVTALEDKNDKQTVVMPDYIARAVGTGDIKSVLRWINANQAEDRANAKTSVITTCVPALFLAAGGDHMALMTILLQLGADVDCRNSTGHTAISMMFNRSELAKEGVSDRIRLLLSWGASFFPGDGISREYCIRKARICGKPEHAILLESELGGRRCEIFNLSSQPELNGKTCVADEYLPDSNLYRVTLETKSKEVINLDPDNLKRRDRTPQDCGYYIEFKNGRTSQPTRVP
;
A
#
# COMPACT_ATOMS: atom_id res chain seq x y z
N MET A 1 -44.42 -12.64 13.27
CA MET A 1 -43.42 -13.22 12.35
C MET A 1 -42.61 -12.06 11.80
N ASN A 2 -41.44 -11.81 12.37
CA ASN A 2 -40.51 -10.79 11.87
C ASN A 2 -39.89 -11.34 10.58
N THR A 3 -40.33 -10.82 9.43
CA THR A 3 -39.60 -10.96 8.18
C THR A 3 -38.31 -10.15 8.31
N ALA A 4 -37.21 -10.83 8.61
CA ALA A 4 -35.88 -10.28 8.48
C ALA A 4 -35.69 -9.82 7.03
N VAL A 5 -35.55 -8.51 6.85
CA VAL A 5 -35.01 -7.94 5.62
C VAL A 5 -33.56 -8.41 5.55
N VAL A 6 -33.25 -9.33 4.64
CA VAL A 6 -31.87 -9.71 4.32
C VAL A 6 -31.23 -8.49 3.67
N THR A 7 -30.46 -7.72 4.43
CA THR A 7 -29.67 -6.61 3.87
C THR A 7 -28.51 -7.19 3.07
N GLU A 8 -28.32 -6.69 1.85
CA GLU A 8 -27.36 -7.11 0.81
C GLU A 8 -25.86 -6.89 1.19
N GLN A 9 -25.46 -7.08 2.45
CA GLN A 9 -24.18 -6.61 2.97
C GLN A 9 -23.34 -7.69 3.68
N THR A 10 -23.81 -8.93 3.84
CA THR A 10 -23.00 -9.99 4.48
C THR A 10 -22.07 -10.69 3.48
N CYS A 11 -20.81 -10.84 3.83
CA CYS A 11 -19.80 -11.49 2.98
C CYS A 11 -20.05 -13.00 2.91
N GLY A 12 -20.12 -13.56 1.70
CA GLY A 12 -20.33 -14.99 1.47
C GLY A 12 -19.19 -15.93 1.89
N ILE A 13 -18.08 -15.39 2.42
CA ILE A 13 -16.93 -16.16 2.92
C ILE A 13 -16.79 -16.01 4.44
N CYS A 14 -16.63 -14.78 4.95
CA CYS A 14 -16.45 -14.56 6.38
C CYS A 14 -17.75 -14.47 7.17
N LEU A 15 -18.90 -14.33 6.49
CA LEU A 15 -20.24 -14.21 7.08
C LEU A 15 -20.43 -12.97 7.98
N GLU A 16 -19.49 -12.02 7.93
CA GLU A 16 -19.57 -10.72 8.60
C GLU A 16 -20.12 -9.63 7.66
N ASP A 17 -20.48 -8.48 8.23
CA ASP A 17 -20.81 -7.28 7.46
C ASP A 17 -19.62 -6.87 6.60
N SER A 18 -19.84 -6.82 5.29
CA SER A 18 -18.80 -6.58 4.30
C SER A 18 -18.32 -5.15 4.37
N LYS A 19 -17.02 -4.96 4.60
CA LYS A 19 -16.32 -3.70 4.35
C LYS A 19 -15.94 -3.69 2.87
N ASP A 20 -16.52 -2.78 2.10
CA ASP A 20 -16.36 -2.69 0.63
C ASP A 20 -16.73 -3.99 -0.11
N PRO A 21 -18.04 -4.35 -0.14
CA PRO A 21 -18.50 -5.57 -0.79
C PRO A 21 -18.30 -5.55 -2.31
N LEU A 22 -17.55 -6.54 -2.81
CA LEU A 22 -17.51 -6.91 -4.23
C LEU A 22 -18.72 -7.76 -4.56
N VAL A 23 -19.63 -7.22 -5.38
CA VAL A 23 -20.77 -7.96 -5.91
C VAL A 23 -20.40 -8.56 -7.25
N LEU A 24 -20.37 -9.89 -7.32
CA LEU A 24 -20.06 -10.62 -8.55
C LEU A 24 -21.23 -10.54 -9.54
N PRO A 25 -21.00 -10.79 -10.85
CA PRO A 25 -22.08 -10.88 -11.85
C PRO A 25 -23.15 -11.94 -11.54
N CYS A 26 -22.80 -12.96 -10.75
CA CYS A 26 -23.75 -13.97 -10.27
C CYS A 26 -24.61 -13.52 -9.08
N GLY A 27 -24.44 -12.28 -8.60
CA GLY A 27 -25.20 -11.67 -7.51
C GLY A 27 -24.64 -11.92 -6.11
N HIS A 28 -23.62 -12.76 -5.95
CA HIS A 28 -23.01 -13.03 -4.63
C HIS A 28 -22.00 -11.94 -4.25
N SER A 29 -21.97 -11.59 -2.96
CA SER A 29 -21.16 -10.51 -2.41
C SER A 29 -20.07 -11.04 -1.47
N PHE A 30 -18.86 -10.46 -1.55
CA PHE A 30 -17.71 -10.84 -0.74
C PHE A 30 -16.90 -9.61 -0.33
N CYS A 31 -16.20 -9.67 0.82
CA CYS A 31 -15.10 -8.74 1.08
C CYS A 31 -14.00 -8.94 0.03
N GLY A 32 -13.38 -7.86 -0.45
CA GLY A 32 -12.26 -7.94 -1.40
C GLY A 32 -11.15 -8.89 -0.95
N VAL A 33 -10.69 -8.71 0.30
CA VAL A 33 -9.66 -9.56 0.91
C VAL A 33 -10.07 -11.03 0.95
N CYS A 34 -11.32 -11.35 1.29
CA CYS A 34 -11.80 -12.73 1.33
C CYS A 34 -11.80 -13.37 -0.05
N LEU A 35 -12.22 -12.63 -1.08
CA LEU A 35 -12.25 -13.13 -2.45
C LEU A 35 -10.83 -13.35 -3.00
N ASP A 36 -9.88 -12.48 -2.66
CA ASP A 36 -8.48 -12.64 -3.05
C ASP A 36 -7.80 -13.81 -2.32
N GLU A 37 -8.09 -13.99 -1.03
CA GLU A 37 -7.64 -15.19 -0.31
C GLU A 37 -8.24 -16.48 -0.89
N TRP A 38 -9.50 -16.45 -1.32
CA TRP A 38 -10.12 -17.58 -2.03
C TRP A 38 -9.37 -17.93 -3.32
N ARG A 39 -9.04 -16.92 -4.14
CA ARG A 39 -8.24 -17.07 -5.36
C ARG A 39 -6.84 -17.63 -5.07
N SER A 40 -6.25 -17.25 -3.94
CA SER A 40 -4.89 -17.65 -3.56
C SER A 40 -4.81 -19.05 -2.93
N ARG A 41 -5.69 -19.37 -1.97
CA ARG A 41 -5.58 -20.57 -1.09
C ARG A 41 -6.29 -21.83 -1.61
N TYR A 42 -7.50 -21.70 -2.17
CA TYR A 42 -8.37 -22.86 -2.42
C TYR A 42 -8.45 -23.28 -3.89
N GLY A 43 -7.78 -22.55 -4.77
CA GLY A 43 -7.56 -22.95 -6.16
C GLY A 43 -6.43 -23.95 -6.30
N VAL A 44 -6.69 -25.21 -5.92
CA VAL A 44 -5.78 -26.35 -6.19
C VAL A 44 -5.71 -26.62 -7.71
N GLU A 45 -6.74 -26.23 -8.45
CA GLU A 45 -6.79 -26.15 -9.91
C GLU A 45 -7.03 -24.69 -10.34
N GLN A 46 -6.30 -24.21 -11.37
CA GLN A 46 -6.42 -22.83 -11.88
C GLN A 46 -7.86 -22.43 -12.27
N GLU A 47 -8.74 -23.40 -12.55
CA GLU A 47 -10.15 -23.13 -12.83
C GLU A 47 -10.96 -22.70 -11.62
N MET A 48 -10.70 -23.26 -10.43
CA MET A 48 -11.53 -22.96 -9.24
C MET A 48 -11.29 -21.55 -8.71
N ARG A 49 -10.10 -20.97 -8.97
CA ARG A 49 -9.78 -19.57 -8.67
C ARG A 49 -10.72 -18.57 -9.35
N ARG A 50 -11.31 -18.98 -10.47
CA ARG A 50 -12.17 -18.16 -11.33
C ARG A 50 -13.65 -18.51 -11.19
N LYS A 51 -14.01 -19.24 -10.12
CA LYS A 51 -15.37 -19.70 -9.84
C LYS A 51 -15.85 -19.16 -8.49
N CYS A 52 -17.09 -18.68 -8.46
CA CYS A 52 -17.75 -18.16 -7.28
C CYS A 52 -17.74 -19.22 -6.17
N PRO A 53 -17.32 -18.88 -4.92
CA PRO A 53 -17.32 -19.83 -3.80
C PRO A 53 -18.68 -20.47 -3.52
N ILE A 54 -19.78 -19.77 -3.85
CA ILE A 54 -21.15 -20.20 -3.54
C ILE A 54 -21.76 -21.00 -4.70
N CYS A 55 -21.85 -20.39 -5.89
CA CYS A 55 -22.57 -20.98 -7.02
C CYS A 55 -21.68 -21.53 -8.14
N ARG A 56 -20.35 -21.37 -8.01
CA ARG A 56 -19.35 -21.78 -9.01
C ARG A 56 -19.48 -21.10 -10.39
N ALA A 57 -20.35 -20.09 -10.52
CA ALA A 57 -20.38 -19.23 -11.70
C ALA A 57 -19.03 -18.55 -11.91
N ARG A 58 -18.70 -18.23 -13.17
CA ARG A 58 -17.42 -17.58 -13.50
C ARG A 58 -17.33 -16.21 -12.82
N ILE A 59 -16.15 -15.95 -12.27
CA ILE A 59 -15.73 -14.66 -11.75
C ILE A 59 -14.85 -13.99 -12.81
N PRO A 60 -15.19 -12.79 -13.30
CA PRO A 60 -14.28 -12.02 -14.14
C PRO A 60 -12.97 -11.69 -13.42
N PRO A 61 -11.88 -11.38 -14.15
CA PRO A 61 -10.65 -10.89 -13.53
C PRO A 61 -10.90 -9.56 -12.81
N SER A 62 -10.10 -9.25 -11.79
CA SER A 62 -10.15 -7.94 -11.14
C SER A 62 -9.55 -6.86 -12.06
N LYS A 63 -9.85 -5.60 -11.77
CA LYS A 63 -9.25 -4.45 -12.46
C LYS A 63 -7.72 -4.44 -12.35
N GLU A 64 -7.17 -4.87 -11.22
CA GLU A 64 -5.73 -5.01 -10.98
C GLU A 64 -5.12 -6.04 -11.91
N MET A 65 -5.72 -7.25 -11.99
CA MET A 65 -5.24 -8.32 -12.87
C MET A 65 -5.19 -7.87 -14.33
N VAL A 66 -6.26 -7.21 -14.81
CA VAL A 66 -6.33 -6.67 -16.17
C VAL A 66 -5.29 -5.55 -16.39
N THR A 67 -5.10 -4.68 -15.39
CA THR A 67 -4.09 -3.60 -15.45
C THR A 67 -2.67 -4.16 -15.50
N SER A 68 -2.36 -5.19 -14.71
CA SER A 68 -1.09 -5.91 -14.74
C SER A 68 -0.81 -6.50 -16.12
N LEU A 69 -1.79 -7.23 -16.67
CA LEU A 69 -1.70 -7.84 -18.00
C LEU A 69 -1.39 -6.81 -19.09
N HIS A 70 -2.16 -5.72 -19.16
CA HIS A 70 -1.91 -4.66 -20.15
C HIS A 70 -0.56 -3.99 -19.96
N SER A 71 -0.12 -3.83 -18.71
CA SER A 71 1.17 -3.24 -18.41
C SER A 71 2.34 -4.12 -18.88
N TYR A 72 2.29 -5.44 -18.66
CA TYR A 72 3.31 -6.34 -19.16
C TYR A 72 3.33 -6.43 -20.69
N ARG A 73 2.15 -6.43 -21.34
CA ARG A 73 2.05 -6.34 -22.81
C ARG A 73 2.71 -5.07 -23.36
N ALA A 74 2.41 -3.91 -22.77
CA ALA A 74 3.00 -2.64 -23.18
C ALA A 74 4.52 -2.60 -22.95
N GLN A 75 5.01 -3.18 -21.85
CA GLN A 75 6.45 -3.27 -21.57
C GLN A 75 7.17 -4.18 -22.56
N LYS A 76 6.60 -5.35 -22.89
CA LYS A 76 7.15 -6.29 -23.86
C LYS A 76 7.29 -5.62 -25.22
N GLN A 77 6.21 -4.99 -25.72
CA GLN A 77 6.21 -4.26 -26.98
C GLN A 77 7.31 -3.20 -27.02
N LYS A 78 7.44 -2.39 -25.96
CA LYS A 78 8.45 -1.33 -25.88
C LYS A 78 9.89 -1.86 -25.93
N LEU A 79 10.14 -3.04 -25.37
CA LEU A 79 11.47 -3.68 -25.42
C LEU A 79 11.73 -4.30 -26.81
N GLU A 80 10.70 -4.86 -27.45
CA GLU A 80 10.77 -5.35 -28.84
C GLU A 80 11.06 -4.20 -29.80
N ASP A 81 10.38 -3.06 -29.66
CA ASP A 81 10.59 -1.85 -30.47
C ASP A 81 12.02 -1.30 -30.34
N ARG A 82 12.68 -1.55 -29.20
CA ARG A 82 14.07 -1.16 -28.92
C ARG A 82 15.09 -2.25 -29.26
N ASN A 83 14.63 -3.40 -29.74
CA ASN A 83 15.44 -4.58 -30.00
C ASN A 83 16.20 -5.11 -28.76
N GLU A 84 15.63 -4.95 -27.57
CA GLU A 84 16.19 -5.39 -26.27
C GLU A 84 15.71 -6.82 -25.89
N THR A 85 15.43 -7.67 -26.88
CA THR A 85 14.75 -8.98 -26.72
C THR A 85 15.59 -10.09 -26.06
N SER A 86 16.90 -9.86 -25.86
CA SER A 86 17.80 -10.76 -25.13
C SER A 86 18.15 -10.28 -23.72
N SER A 87 17.59 -9.15 -23.30
CA SER A 87 17.88 -8.60 -21.96
C SER A 87 17.24 -9.43 -20.85
N GLU A 88 17.89 -9.48 -19.67
CA GLU A 88 17.30 -10.07 -18.46
C GLU A 88 15.93 -9.45 -18.16
N ARG A 89 15.80 -8.14 -18.40
CA ARG A 89 14.55 -7.41 -18.28
C ARG A 89 13.45 -7.98 -19.19
N TYR A 90 13.76 -8.25 -20.45
CA TYR A 90 12.80 -8.83 -21.40
C TYR A 90 12.34 -10.22 -20.95
N HIS A 91 13.26 -11.10 -20.56
CA HIS A 91 12.91 -12.43 -20.05
C HIS A 91 12.02 -12.37 -18.81
N ARG A 92 12.31 -11.45 -17.87
CA ARG A 92 11.44 -11.22 -16.71
C ARG A 92 10.04 -10.73 -17.10
N VAL A 93 9.95 -9.78 -18.05
CA VAL A 93 8.65 -9.29 -18.53
C VAL A 93 7.84 -10.40 -19.18
N CYS A 94 8.46 -11.27 -19.99
CA CYS A 94 7.79 -12.42 -20.60
C CYS A 94 7.28 -13.41 -19.55
N TYR A 95 8.09 -13.75 -18.55
CA TYR A 95 7.68 -14.61 -17.45
C TYR A 95 6.47 -14.04 -16.69
N HIS A 96 6.50 -12.74 -16.36
CA HIS A 96 5.39 -12.10 -15.67
C HIS A 96 4.14 -11.97 -16.54
N LEU A 97 4.30 -11.76 -17.85
CA LEU A 97 3.20 -11.73 -18.81
C LEU A 97 2.50 -13.09 -18.87
N GLU A 98 3.25 -14.20 -18.95
CA GLU A 98 2.70 -15.55 -18.97
C GLU A 98 1.86 -15.84 -17.71
N ASN A 99 2.37 -15.45 -16.53
CA ASN A 99 1.63 -15.59 -15.28
C ASN A 99 0.34 -14.73 -15.27
N ALA A 100 0.42 -13.48 -15.72
CA ALA A 100 -0.74 -12.59 -15.79
C ALA A 100 -1.81 -13.12 -16.77
N GLU A 101 -1.40 -13.73 -17.88
CA GLU A 101 -2.30 -14.37 -18.85
C GLU A 101 -2.97 -15.61 -18.26
N ALA A 102 -2.24 -16.42 -17.49
CA ALA A 102 -2.80 -17.57 -16.77
C ALA A 102 -3.80 -17.15 -15.68
N GLU A 103 -3.51 -16.07 -14.95
CA GLU A 103 -4.37 -15.52 -13.90
C GLU A 103 -5.69 -14.97 -14.46
N VAL A 104 -5.61 -14.17 -15.53
CA VAL A 104 -6.79 -13.62 -16.22
C VAL A 104 -7.59 -14.73 -16.91
N GLY A 105 -6.90 -15.73 -17.47
CA GLY A 105 -7.49 -16.89 -18.12
C GLY A 105 -7.60 -16.74 -19.64
N ALA A 106 -7.32 -17.83 -20.37
CA ALA A 106 -7.34 -17.88 -21.83
C ALA A 106 -8.71 -17.57 -22.46
N ASP A 107 -9.77 -17.68 -21.66
CA ASP A 107 -11.17 -17.47 -22.00
C ASP A 107 -11.68 -16.04 -21.73
N TRP A 108 -10.80 -15.14 -21.28
CA TRP A 108 -11.13 -13.74 -21.07
C TRP A 108 -11.37 -13.02 -22.40
N ASP A 109 -12.41 -12.19 -22.46
CA ASP A 109 -12.89 -11.51 -23.68
C ASP A 109 -12.09 -10.26 -24.07
N GLY A 110 -11.08 -9.89 -23.27
CA GLY A 110 -10.23 -8.73 -23.51
C GLY A 110 -10.77 -7.42 -22.95
N VAL A 111 -11.98 -7.40 -22.36
CA VAL A 111 -12.65 -6.16 -21.94
C VAL A 111 -13.30 -6.23 -20.56
N THR A 112 -13.78 -7.39 -20.12
CA THR A 112 -14.55 -7.50 -18.88
C THR A 112 -13.64 -7.53 -17.65
N ALA A 113 -13.82 -6.57 -16.75
CA ALA A 113 -13.20 -6.58 -15.42
C ALA A 113 -14.30 -6.48 -14.35
N LEU A 114 -14.06 -7.05 -13.18
CA LEU A 114 -14.91 -6.80 -12.01
C LEU A 114 -14.86 -5.32 -11.64
N GLU A 115 -16.03 -4.69 -11.62
CA GLU A 115 -16.19 -3.31 -11.18
C GLU A 115 -16.30 -3.25 -9.66
N ASP A 116 -15.52 -2.35 -9.07
CA ASP A 116 -15.68 -1.96 -7.67
C ASP A 116 -16.72 -0.83 -7.60
N LYS A 117 -17.81 -1.03 -6.84
CA LYS A 117 -18.86 -0.02 -6.69
C LYS A 117 -18.37 1.31 -6.09
N ASN A 118 -17.20 1.28 -5.43
CA ASN A 118 -16.53 2.43 -4.82
C ASN A 118 -15.32 2.95 -5.63
N ASP A 119 -15.13 2.50 -6.87
CA ASP A 119 -13.96 2.85 -7.68
C ASP A 119 -14.02 4.33 -8.10
N LYS A 120 -13.33 5.18 -7.33
CA LYS A 120 -13.03 6.54 -7.76
C LYS A 120 -12.26 6.45 -9.07
N GLN A 121 -12.71 7.21 -10.08
CA GLN A 121 -12.02 7.28 -11.36
C GLN A 121 -10.52 7.54 -11.15
N THR A 122 -9.69 6.58 -11.54
CA THR A 122 -8.24 6.69 -11.40
C THR A 122 -7.74 7.85 -12.25
N VAL A 123 -7.07 8.81 -11.63
CA VAL A 123 -6.49 9.95 -12.32
C VAL A 123 -5.14 9.56 -12.93
N VAL A 124 -4.98 9.75 -14.24
CA VAL A 124 -3.70 9.55 -14.92
C VAL A 124 -2.83 10.79 -14.72
N MET A 125 -1.67 10.59 -14.10
CA MET A 125 -0.67 11.62 -13.86
C MET A 125 0.09 11.95 -15.15
N PRO A 126 0.11 13.22 -15.60
CA PRO A 126 0.90 13.63 -16.75
C PRO A 126 2.41 13.41 -16.54
N ASP A 127 3.16 13.10 -17.60
CA ASP A 127 4.59 12.80 -17.53
C ASP A 127 5.43 13.90 -16.87
N TYR A 128 5.10 15.17 -17.10
CA TYR A 128 5.81 16.29 -16.48
C TYR A 128 5.56 16.37 -14.97
N ILE A 129 4.37 15.95 -14.50
CA ILE A 129 4.07 15.83 -13.07
C ILE A 129 4.77 14.61 -12.50
N ALA A 130 4.76 13.46 -13.18
CA ALA A 130 5.49 12.27 -12.74
C ALA A 130 6.99 12.57 -12.54
N ARG A 131 7.59 13.34 -13.45
CA ARG A 131 8.95 13.84 -13.31
C ARG A 131 9.10 14.77 -12.10
N ALA A 132 8.19 15.74 -11.95
CA ALA A 132 8.20 16.66 -10.80
C ALA A 132 8.12 15.91 -9.46
N VAL A 133 7.31 14.86 -9.36
CA VAL A 133 7.24 13.99 -8.18
C VAL A 133 8.58 13.28 -7.96
N GLY A 134 9.14 12.66 -9.01
CA GLY A 134 10.41 11.94 -8.94
C GLY A 134 11.62 12.81 -8.63
N THR A 135 11.57 14.12 -8.92
CA THR A 135 12.63 15.09 -8.59
C THR A 135 12.33 15.94 -7.35
N GLY A 136 11.19 15.73 -6.69
CA GLY A 136 10.83 16.45 -5.47
C GLY A 136 10.40 17.90 -5.69
N ASP A 137 9.92 18.27 -6.88
CA ASP A 137 9.35 19.59 -7.15
C ASP A 137 7.94 19.70 -6.56
N ILE A 138 7.90 19.91 -5.23
CA ILE A 138 6.69 20.04 -4.43
C ILE A 138 5.78 21.15 -4.98
N LYS A 139 6.36 22.25 -5.50
CA LYS A 139 5.58 23.38 -6.02
C LYS A 139 4.74 22.97 -7.21
N SER A 140 5.34 22.31 -8.20
CA SER A 140 4.64 21.87 -9.40
C SER A 140 3.59 20.79 -9.08
N VAL A 141 3.93 19.86 -8.17
CA VAL A 141 3.01 18.81 -7.72
C VAL A 141 1.78 19.40 -7.01
N LEU A 142 1.99 20.29 -6.03
CA LEU A 142 0.89 20.92 -5.31
C LEU A 142 0.03 21.82 -6.20
N ARG A 143 0.64 22.55 -7.14
CA ARG A 143 -0.12 23.36 -8.11
C ARG A 143 -1.07 22.47 -8.92
N TRP A 144 -0.61 21.29 -9.34
CA TRP A 144 -1.42 20.37 -10.11
C TRP A 144 -2.51 19.71 -9.27
N ILE A 145 -2.21 19.21 -8.07
CA ILE A 145 -3.22 18.63 -7.17
C ILE A 145 -4.32 19.66 -6.86
N ASN A 146 -3.94 20.88 -6.48
CA ASN A 146 -4.89 21.92 -6.08
C ASN A 146 -5.68 22.54 -7.24
N ALA A 147 -5.29 22.30 -8.50
CA ALA A 147 -5.98 22.85 -9.66
C ALA A 147 -7.35 22.19 -9.92
N ASN A 148 -7.61 21.00 -9.36
CA ASN A 148 -8.94 20.38 -9.40
C ASN A 148 -9.19 19.53 -8.15
N GLN A 149 -9.97 20.07 -7.20
CA GLN A 149 -10.30 19.39 -5.95
C GLN A 149 -11.35 18.29 -6.11
N ALA A 150 -12.02 18.19 -7.26
CA ALA A 150 -12.98 17.11 -7.54
C ALA A 150 -12.28 15.80 -7.94
N GLU A 151 -11.01 15.86 -8.36
CA GLU A 151 -10.21 14.71 -8.75
C GLU A 151 -9.35 14.21 -7.59
N ASP A 152 -9.20 12.89 -7.45
CA ASP A 152 -8.31 12.26 -6.47
C ASP A 152 -6.84 12.27 -6.93
N ARG A 153 -6.29 13.48 -7.12
CA ARG A 153 -4.94 13.69 -7.67
C ARG A 153 -3.82 13.24 -6.74
N ALA A 154 -4.07 13.15 -5.43
CA ALA A 154 -3.10 12.59 -4.48
C ALA A 154 -2.83 11.10 -4.74
N ASN A 155 -3.82 10.39 -5.27
CA ASN A 155 -3.75 8.98 -5.66
C ASN A 155 -3.54 8.75 -7.16
N ALA A 156 -3.13 9.80 -7.89
CA ALA A 156 -2.88 9.67 -9.31
C ALA A 156 -1.74 8.70 -9.61
N LYS A 157 -1.89 7.96 -10.71
CA LYS A 157 -0.93 6.96 -11.19
C LYS A 157 -0.37 7.38 -12.53
N THR A 158 0.87 7.00 -12.83
CA THR A 158 1.41 7.15 -14.18
C THR A 158 0.62 6.28 -15.18
N SER A 159 0.89 6.40 -16.47
CA SER A 159 0.22 5.60 -17.49
C SER A 159 0.49 4.09 -17.36
N VAL A 160 -0.35 3.25 -17.98
CA VAL A 160 -0.17 1.79 -18.05
C VAL A 160 1.19 1.39 -18.64
N ILE A 161 1.67 2.16 -19.63
CA ILE A 161 2.99 2.00 -20.26
C ILE A 161 4.12 2.18 -19.24
N THR A 162 3.89 2.99 -18.21
CA THR A 162 4.82 3.26 -17.12
C THR A 162 4.41 2.55 -15.84
N THR A 163 3.69 1.43 -15.94
CA THR A 163 3.34 0.54 -14.83
C THR A 163 2.39 1.11 -13.77
N CYS A 164 1.56 2.11 -14.12
CA CYS A 164 0.57 2.68 -13.20
C CYS A 164 1.17 3.07 -11.84
N VAL A 165 2.32 3.74 -11.84
CA VAL A 165 3.07 4.01 -10.60
C VAL A 165 2.41 5.15 -9.82
N PRO A 166 2.06 4.96 -8.53
CA PRO A 166 1.47 6.02 -7.70
C PRO A 166 2.44 7.16 -7.41
N ALA A 167 1.91 8.38 -7.15
CA ALA A 167 2.72 9.53 -6.75
C ALA A 167 3.60 9.25 -5.51
N LEU A 168 3.02 8.64 -4.48
CA LEU A 168 3.75 8.30 -3.26
C LEU A 168 4.93 7.34 -3.52
N PHE A 169 4.74 6.40 -4.44
CA PHE A 169 5.77 5.45 -4.86
C PHE A 169 6.95 6.18 -5.54
N LEU A 170 6.67 7.11 -6.47
CA LEU A 170 7.71 7.92 -7.11
C LEU A 170 8.47 8.81 -6.11
N ALA A 171 7.74 9.46 -5.20
CA ALA A 171 8.34 10.30 -4.16
C ALA A 171 9.25 9.48 -3.23
N ALA A 172 8.83 8.26 -2.87
CA ALA A 172 9.62 7.33 -2.08
C ALA A 172 10.92 6.92 -2.79
N GLY A 173 10.85 6.53 -4.06
CA GLY A 173 12.04 6.15 -4.85
C GLY A 173 13.02 7.31 -5.05
N GLY A 174 12.51 8.54 -5.18
CA GLY A 174 13.29 9.77 -5.30
C GLY A 174 13.88 10.31 -4.00
N ASP A 175 13.59 9.69 -2.86
CA ASP A 175 14.04 10.12 -1.53
C ASP A 175 13.46 11.47 -1.04
N HIS A 176 12.23 11.78 -1.47
CA HIS A 176 11.59 13.07 -1.20
C HIS A 176 10.69 13.02 0.04
N MET A 177 11.29 12.90 1.23
CA MET A 177 10.57 12.76 2.52
C MET A 177 9.45 13.78 2.74
N ALA A 178 9.71 15.06 2.46
CA ALA A 178 8.70 16.10 2.62
C ALA A 178 7.54 15.95 1.64
N LEU A 179 7.82 15.58 0.39
CA LEU A 179 6.78 15.32 -0.60
C LEU A 179 5.96 14.07 -0.25
N MET A 180 6.60 13.00 0.23
CA MET A 180 5.88 11.82 0.74
C MET A 180 4.90 12.20 1.85
N THR A 181 5.36 12.98 2.84
CA THR A 181 4.53 13.42 3.96
C THR A 181 3.34 14.27 3.48
N ILE A 182 3.59 15.20 2.57
CA ILE A 182 2.54 16.06 1.99
C ILE A 182 1.53 15.22 1.22
N LEU A 183 1.97 14.26 0.40
CA LEU A 183 1.08 13.37 -0.34
C LEU A 183 0.19 12.56 0.61
N LEU A 184 0.76 11.99 1.68
CA LEU A 184 0.02 11.26 2.71
C LEU A 184 -0.99 12.18 3.44
N GLN A 185 -0.60 13.41 3.80
CA GLN A 185 -1.50 14.42 4.38
C GLN A 185 -2.64 14.83 3.44
N LEU A 186 -2.42 14.76 2.13
CA LEU A 186 -3.44 14.98 1.10
C LEU A 186 -4.28 13.74 0.79
N GLY A 187 -4.08 12.63 1.51
CA GLY A 187 -4.87 11.41 1.35
C GLY A 187 -4.33 10.43 0.32
N ALA A 188 -3.05 10.49 -0.04
CA ALA A 188 -2.42 9.42 -0.80
C ALA A 188 -2.50 8.11 -0.01
N ASP A 189 -3.01 7.07 -0.68
CA ASP A 189 -3.09 5.71 -0.19
C ASP A 189 -1.68 5.14 -0.03
N VAL A 190 -1.33 4.82 1.21
CA VAL A 190 -0.02 4.28 1.60
C VAL A 190 0.25 2.91 0.97
N ASP A 191 -0.82 2.16 0.69
CA ASP A 191 -0.79 0.81 0.15
C ASP A 191 -1.13 0.77 -1.34
N CYS A 192 -1.18 1.93 -2.00
CA CYS A 192 -1.46 2.02 -3.41
C CYS A 192 -0.46 1.19 -4.23
N ARG A 193 -0.98 0.24 -5.01
CA ARG A 193 -0.18 -0.71 -5.78
C ARG A 193 0.00 -0.24 -7.22
N ASN A 194 1.21 -0.40 -7.74
CA ASN A 194 1.48 -0.26 -9.17
C ASN A 194 0.95 -1.50 -9.93
N SER A 195 1.04 -1.51 -11.26
CA SER A 195 0.56 -2.66 -12.07
C SER A 195 1.36 -3.94 -11.86
N THR A 196 2.52 -3.89 -11.22
CA THR A 196 3.30 -5.09 -10.87
C THR A 196 3.05 -5.52 -9.43
N GLY A 197 2.10 -4.91 -8.73
CA GLY A 197 1.71 -5.27 -7.38
C GLY A 197 2.58 -4.69 -6.26
N HIS A 198 3.54 -3.80 -6.56
CA HIS A 198 4.42 -3.19 -5.56
C HIS A 198 3.78 -1.94 -4.92
N THR A 199 3.99 -1.78 -3.62
CA THR A 199 3.66 -0.58 -2.84
C THR A 199 4.91 0.26 -2.59
N ALA A 200 4.72 1.47 -2.06
CA ALA A 200 5.84 2.32 -1.64
C ALA A 200 6.72 1.63 -0.57
N ILE A 201 6.14 0.85 0.35
CA ILE A 201 6.94 0.14 1.36
C ILE A 201 7.68 -1.05 0.75
N SER A 202 7.03 -1.81 -0.14
CA SER A 202 7.62 -3.01 -0.72
C SER A 202 8.83 -2.70 -1.61
N MET A 203 8.82 -1.54 -2.29
CA MET A 203 9.97 -1.08 -3.07
C MET A 203 11.21 -0.77 -2.21
N MET A 204 11.05 -0.44 -0.93
CA MET A 204 12.19 -0.14 -0.05
C MET A 204 13.09 -1.36 0.17
N PHE A 205 12.54 -2.58 0.04
CA PHE A 205 13.24 -3.83 0.33
C PHE A 205 13.91 -4.45 -0.90
N ASN A 206 14.70 -3.64 -1.60
CA ASN A 206 15.65 -4.10 -2.61
C ASN A 206 17.07 -3.60 -2.28
N ARG A 207 18.09 -4.23 -2.87
CA ARG A 207 19.51 -3.96 -2.53
C ARG A 207 19.90 -2.50 -2.74
N SER A 208 19.38 -1.84 -3.76
CA SER A 208 19.70 -0.44 -4.06
C SER A 208 19.09 0.51 -3.05
N GLU A 209 17.82 0.29 -2.68
CA GLU A 209 17.11 1.17 -1.75
C GLU A 209 17.60 0.99 -0.31
N LEU A 210 17.83 -0.25 0.14
CA LEU A 210 18.36 -0.52 1.48
C LEU A 210 19.77 0.04 1.70
N ALA A 211 20.51 0.33 0.64
CA ALA A 211 21.83 0.96 0.74
C ALA A 211 21.77 2.49 0.96
N LYS A 212 20.62 3.14 0.70
CA LYS A 212 20.47 4.59 0.90
C LYS A 212 20.37 4.92 2.39
N GLU A 213 20.99 6.02 2.82
CA GLU A 213 20.97 6.46 4.22
C GLU A 213 19.54 6.81 4.69
N GLY A 214 18.73 7.46 3.84
CA GLY A 214 17.36 7.87 4.16
C GLY A 214 16.29 6.76 4.17
N VAL A 215 16.67 5.49 3.88
CA VAL A 215 15.69 4.41 3.75
C VAL A 215 14.92 4.11 5.04
N SER A 216 15.57 4.25 6.20
CA SER A 216 14.95 4.01 7.51
C SER A 216 13.81 4.97 7.78
N ASP A 217 14.01 6.26 7.50
CA ASP A 217 12.98 7.28 7.71
C ASP A 217 11.78 7.07 6.79
N ARG A 218 12.02 6.67 5.54
CA ARG A 218 10.93 6.35 4.59
C ARG A 218 10.14 5.12 5.02
N ILE A 219 10.81 4.05 5.46
CA ILE A 219 10.14 2.83 5.97
C ILE A 219 9.30 3.18 7.19
N ARG A 220 9.86 3.91 8.15
CA ARG A 220 9.16 4.34 9.38
C ARG A 220 7.98 5.26 9.08
N LEU A 221 8.13 6.19 8.13
CA LEU A 221 7.03 7.04 7.69
C LEU A 221 5.88 6.18 7.17
N LEU A 222 6.13 5.30 6.21
CA LEU A 222 5.10 4.44 5.61
C LEU A 222 4.44 3.53 6.65
N LEU A 223 5.20 2.90 7.54
CA LEU A 223 4.65 2.07 8.63
C LEU A 223 3.77 2.88 9.58
N SER A 224 4.18 4.09 9.94
CA SER A 224 3.40 4.96 10.85
C SER A 224 2.09 5.44 10.22
N TRP A 225 2.00 5.44 8.89
CA TRP A 225 0.79 5.71 8.10
C TRP A 225 -0.01 4.46 7.77
N GLY A 226 0.36 3.31 8.34
CA GLY A 226 -0.45 2.11 8.23
C GLY A 226 -0.06 1.13 7.14
N ALA A 227 1.08 1.33 6.45
CA ALA A 227 1.51 0.46 5.36
C ALA A 227 1.40 -1.04 5.68
N SER A 228 0.80 -1.78 4.76
CA SER A 228 0.51 -3.21 4.88
C SER A 228 1.38 -4.03 3.94
N PHE A 229 1.41 -5.34 4.18
CA PHE A 229 2.09 -6.31 3.32
C PHE A 229 1.06 -7.32 2.83
N PHE A 230 1.02 -7.54 1.52
CA PHE A 230 0.02 -8.38 0.89
C PHE A 230 0.59 -9.77 0.57
N PRO A 231 -0.08 -10.86 0.98
CA PRO A 231 0.34 -12.22 0.62
C PRO A 231 0.06 -12.49 -0.87
N GLY A 232 0.98 -13.16 -1.57
CA GLY A 232 0.75 -13.68 -2.94
C GLY A 232 1.51 -12.98 -4.08
N ASP A 233 2.01 -11.77 -3.88
CA ASP A 233 2.50 -10.91 -4.97
C ASP A 233 4.04 -10.85 -5.13
N GLY A 234 4.74 -11.93 -4.76
CA GLY A 234 6.21 -12.00 -4.84
C GLY A 234 6.97 -11.13 -3.81
N ILE A 235 6.29 -10.19 -3.13
CA ILE A 235 6.87 -9.33 -2.07
C ILE A 235 5.97 -9.34 -0.83
N SER A 236 5.99 -10.48 -0.13
CA SER A 236 5.35 -10.62 1.18
C SER A 236 6.16 -9.93 2.29
N ARG A 237 5.56 -9.82 3.49
CA ARG A 237 6.26 -9.36 4.70
C ARG A 237 7.53 -10.18 4.95
N GLU A 238 7.45 -11.50 4.81
CA GLU A 238 8.56 -12.44 5.01
C GLU A 238 9.66 -12.24 3.98
N TYR A 239 9.29 -11.93 2.72
CA TYR A 239 10.26 -11.56 1.70
C TYR A 239 11.03 -10.30 2.12
N CYS A 240 10.33 -9.26 2.59
CA CYS A 240 10.94 -8.01 3.05
C CYS A 240 11.88 -8.24 4.24
N ILE A 241 11.44 -9.00 5.25
CA ILE A 241 12.25 -9.39 6.42
C ILE A 241 13.54 -10.09 5.98
N ARG A 242 13.42 -11.11 5.13
CA ARG A 242 14.58 -11.86 4.62
C ARG A 242 15.52 -10.96 3.80
N LYS A 243 14.99 -10.07 2.97
CA LYS A 243 15.80 -9.14 2.17
C LYS A 243 16.56 -8.15 3.04
N ALA A 244 15.92 -7.60 4.07
CA ALA A 244 16.59 -6.73 5.04
C ALA A 244 17.80 -7.44 5.68
N ARG A 245 17.64 -8.70 6.13
CA ARG A 245 18.74 -9.49 6.69
C ARG A 245 19.89 -9.72 5.70
N ILE A 246 19.58 -10.16 4.48
CA ILE A 246 20.60 -10.41 3.43
C ILE A 246 21.37 -9.14 3.08
N CYS A 247 20.72 -7.98 3.15
CA CYS A 247 21.34 -6.68 2.89
C CYS A 247 22.03 -6.06 4.11
N GLY A 248 22.15 -6.78 5.24
CA GLY A 248 22.84 -6.29 6.43
C GLY A 248 22.08 -5.18 7.17
N LYS A 249 20.74 -5.24 7.13
CA LYS A 249 19.82 -4.28 7.77
C LYS A 249 18.89 -4.97 8.78
N PRO A 250 19.44 -5.67 9.81
CA PRO A 250 18.65 -6.46 10.75
C PRO A 250 17.61 -5.63 11.53
N GLU A 251 17.87 -4.35 11.76
CA GLU A 251 16.95 -3.43 12.43
C GLU A 251 15.61 -3.32 11.70
N HIS A 252 15.61 -3.32 10.36
CA HIS A 252 14.38 -3.30 9.57
C HIS A 252 13.67 -4.65 9.60
N ALA A 253 14.41 -5.76 9.71
CA ALA A 253 13.83 -7.09 9.88
C ALA A 253 13.10 -7.19 11.23
N ILE A 254 13.75 -6.78 12.32
CA ILE A 254 13.16 -6.76 13.67
C ILE A 254 11.92 -5.86 13.71
N LEU A 255 12.02 -4.68 13.11
CA LEU A 255 10.89 -3.75 12.98
C LEU A 255 9.68 -4.43 12.32
N LEU A 256 9.93 -5.12 11.20
CA LEU A 256 8.89 -5.82 10.48
C LEU A 256 8.46 -7.14 11.13
N GLU A 257 9.21 -7.75 12.03
CA GLU A 257 8.78 -8.97 12.74
C GLU A 257 7.80 -8.65 13.87
N SER A 258 8.03 -7.53 14.55
CA SER A 258 7.13 -7.06 15.60
C SER A 258 5.79 -6.56 15.04
N GLU A 259 4.71 -6.73 15.80
CA GLU A 259 3.36 -6.32 15.38
C GLU A 259 3.23 -4.79 15.24
N LEU A 260 3.80 -4.06 16.20
CA LEU A 260 3.69 -2.60 16.27
C LEU A 260 4.92 -1.87 15.75
N GLY A 261 5.96 -2.56 15.29
CA GLY A 261 7.20 -1.93 14.84
C GLY A 261 6.99 -0.89 13.74
N GLY A 262 7.42 0.33 14.01
CA GLY A 262 7.29 1.50 13.13
C GLY A 262 5.87 2.07 13.06
N ARG A 263 4.89 1.42 13.70
CA ARG A 263 3.49 1.86 13.73
C ARG A 263 3.33 3.02 14.70
N ARG A 264 2.37 3.89 14.39
CA ARG A 264 1.86 4.86 15.37
C ARG A 264 0.85 4.15 16.28
N CYS A 265 0.97 4.41 17.57
CA CYS A 265 0.13 3.81 18.60
C CYS A 265 -0.47 4.88 19.51
N GLU A 266 -1.54 4.50 20.20
CA GLU A 266 -2.10 5.18 21.35
C GLU A 266 -1.72 4.42 22.62
N ILE A 267 -1.29 5.14 23.64
CA ILE A 267 -0.99 4.59 24.96
C ILE A 267 -2.29 4.43 25.73
N PHE A 268 -2.52 3.26 26.31
CA PHE A 268 -3.71 2.99 27.12
C PHE A 268 -3.39 2.06 28.29
N ASN A 269 -4.26 2.08 29.32
CA ASN A 269 -4.14 1.26 30.52
C ASN A 269 -2.79 1.37 31.27
N LEU A 270 -2.06 2.49 31.12
CA LEU A 270 -0.79 2.71 31.82
C LEU A 270 -1.05 3.28 33.22
N SER A 271 -0.89 2.43 34.24
CA SER A 271 -1.14 2.80 35.64
C SER A 271 0.02 3.57 36.29
N SER A 272 1.26 3.35 35.82
CA SER A 272 2.46 4.00 36.35
C SER A 272 2.56 5.48 35.98
N GLN A 273 2.00 5.86 34.82
CA GLN A 273 1.95 7.24 34.31
C GLN A 273 0.60 7.51 33.64
N PRO A 274 -0.49 7.68 34.41
CA PRO A 274 -1.84 7.80 33.89
C PRO A 274 -2.05 8.95 32.91
N GLU A 275 -1.26 10.02 33.03
CA GLU A 275 -1.26 11.21 32.18
C GLU A 275 -0.85 10.94 30.72
N LEU A 276 -0.18 9.82 30.46
CA LEU A 276 0.18 9.37 29.11
C LEU A 276 -0.96 8.63 28.41
N ASN A 277 -2.00 8.20 29.13
CA ASN A 277 -3.13 7.52 28.50
C ASN A 277 -3.85 8.46 27.49
N GLY A 278 -4.13 7.94 26.30
CA GLY A 278 -4.68 8.67 25.17
C GLY A 278 -3.64 9.48 24.37
N LYS A 279 -2.37 9.54 24.82
CA LYS A 279 -1.29 10.15 24.04
C LYS A 279 -0.80 9.20 22.96
N THR A 280 -0.29 9.78 21.86
CA THR A 280 0.24 9.02 20.74
C THR A 280 1.76 8.89 20.79
N CYS A 281 2.26 7.77 20.29
CA CYS A 281 3.67 7.46 20.18
C CYS A 281 3.95 6.66 18.91
N VAL A 282 5.22 6.50 18.57
CA VAL A 282 5.68 5.59 17.52
C VAL A 282 6.49 4.49 18.17
N ALA A 283 6.17 3.23 17.88
CA ALA A 283 6.92 2.08 18.39
C ALA A 283 8.19 1.89 17.56
N ASP A 284 9.31 2.41 18.04
CA ASP A 284 10.54 2.50 17.27
C ASP A 284 11.27 1.17 17.13
N GLU A 285 11.22 0.36 18.18
CA GLU A 285 11.90 -0.91 18.28
C GLU A 285 11.18 -1.81 19.28
N TYR A 286 11.11 -3.10 18.96
CA TYR A 286 10.70 -4.14 19.90
C TYR A 286 11.94 -4.77 20.53
N LEU A 287 11.94 -4.91 21.86
CA LEU A 287 13.01 -5.45 22.67
C LEU A 287 12.63 -6.86 23.14
N PRO A 288 13.09 -7.93 22.45
CA PRO A 288 12.60 -9.29 22.72
C PRO A 288 12.95 -9.80 24.13
N ASP A 289 14.12 -9.40 24.65
CA ASP A 289 14.61 -9.89 25.96
C ASP A 289 13.76 -9.42 27.14
N SER A 290 13.10 -8.26 27.01
CA SER A 290 12.25 -7.67 28.04
C SER A 290 10.76 -7.68 27.68
N ASN A 291 10.39 -8.11 26.47
CA ASN A 291 9.04 -7.98 25.93
C ASN A 291 8.50 -6.54 26.02
N LEU A 292 9.32 -5.54 25.66
CA LEU A 292 8.93 -4.14 25.69
C LEU A 292 9.08 -3.51 24.31
N TYR A 293 8.26 -2.49 24.03
CA TYR A 293 8.49 -1.58 22.93
C TYR A 293 9.19 -0.32 23.43
N ARG A 294 10.31 0.03 22.78
CA ARG A 294 10.86 1.37 22.89
C ARG A 294 10.04 2.29 21.99
N VAL A 295 9.38 3.28 22.59
CA VAL A 295 8.49 4.20 21.88
C VAL A 295 8.96 5.63 22.01
N THR A 296 8.85 6.40 20.93
CA THR A 296 9.01 7.85 20.96
C THR A 296 7.64 8.50 21.09
N LEU A 297 7.43 9.24 22.17
CA LEU A 297 6.22 10.02 22.39
C LEU A 297 6.10 11.13 21.33
N GLU A 298 4.89 11.33 20.83
CA GLU A 298 4.57 12.50 20.03
C GLU A 298 4.32 13.70 20.94
N THR A 299 5.27 14.02 21.84
CA THR A 299 5.34 15.22 22.71
C THR A 299 6.48 16.15 22.26
N LYS A 300 6.45 17.44 22.63
CA LYS A 300 7.45 18.41 22.12
C LYS A 300 8.88 17.97 22.46
N SER A 301 9.05 17.27 23.58
CA SER A 301 10.32 16.70 24.03
C SER A 301 10.78 15.48 23.23
N LYS A 302 9.88 14.82 22.46
CA LYS A 302 10.13 13.52 21.82
C LYS A 302 10.74 12.52 22.80
N GLU A 303 10.19 12.48 24.00
CA GLU A 303 10.65 11.60 25.05
C GLU A 303 10.53 10.14 24.61
N VAL A 304 11.55 9.34 24.95
CA VAL A 304 11.61 7.92 24.62
C VAL A 304 11.39 7.13 25.90
N ILE A 305 10.38 6.25 25.89
CA ILE A 305 10.04 5.40 27.03
C ILE A 305 9.88 3.95 26.57
N ASN A 306 9.98 3.01 27.51
CA ASN A 306 9.68 1.61 27.25
C ASN A 306 8.29 1.27 27.77
N LEU A 307 7.45 0.68 26.93
CA LEU A 307 6.09 0.29 27.28
C LEU A 307 5.85 -1.18 26.98
N ASP A 308 5.00 -1.79 27.79
CA ASP A 308 4.51 -3.13 27.54
C ASP A 308 3.61 -3.14 26.28
N PRO A 309 3.65 -4.19 25.43
CA PRO A 309 2.69 -4.39 24.36
C PRO A 309 1.23 -4.18 24.78
N ASP A 310 0.86 -4.60 25.99
CA ASP A 310 -0.51 -4.46 26.53
C ASP A 310 -0.91 -3.00 26.82
N ASN A 311 0.05 -2.07 26.80
CA ASN A 311 -0.19 -0.64 26.94
C ASN A 311 -0.24 0.11 25.61
N LEU A 312 -0.14 -0.58 24.48
CA LEU A 312 -0.08 0.02 23.15
C LEU A 312 -1.19 -0.49 22.25
N LYS A 313 -1.96 0.44 21.68
CA LYS A 313 -2.97 0.13 20.68
C LYS A 313 -2.60 0.78 19.36
N ARG A 314 -2.58 0.02 18.27
CA ARG A 314 -2.33 0.55 16.91
C ARG A 314 -3.31 1.69 16.59
N ARG A 315 -2.76 2.83 16.18
CA ARG A 315 -3.48 4.05 15.78
C ARG A 315 -2.67 4.77 14.71
N ASP A 316 -2.68 4.18 13.51
CA ASP A 316 -1.94 4.70 12.36
C ASP A 316 -2.36 6.13 12.03
N ARG A 317 -1.46 6.86 11.37
CA ARG A 317 -1.74 8.20 10.87
C ARG A 317 -2.79 8.16 9.77
N THR A 318 -3.61 9.19 9.76
CA THR A 318 -4.57 9.47 8.69
C THR A 318 -4.47 10.95 8.29
N PRO A 319 -5.05 11.39 7.16
CA PRO A 319 -5.14 12.81 6.85
C PRO A 319 -5.80 13.63 7.98
N GLN A 320 -6.75 13.05 8.72
CA GLN A 320 -7.46 13.71 9.82
C GLN A 320 -6.70 13.64 11.16
N ASP A 321 -5.87 12.60 11.36
CA ASP A 321 -5.05 12.39 12.56
C ASP A 321 -3.61 12.05 12.16
N CYS A 322 -2.93 13.01 11.54
CA CYS A 322 -1.57 12.83 11.03
C CYS A 322 -0.49 13.02 12.11
N GLY A 323 -0.85 13.51 13.31
CA GLY A 323 0.04 13.85 14.43
C GLY A 323 0.93 15.10 14.21
N TYR A 324 1.23 15.45 12.97
CA TYR A 324 1.94 16.67 12.59
C TYR A 324 1.62 17.08 11.14
N TYR A 325 1.69 18.37 10.87
CA TYR A 325 1.51 18.97 9.55
C TYR A 325 2.83 19.53 9.01
N ILE A 326 3.09 19.30 7.72
CA ILE A 326 4.15 19.97 6.98
C ILE A 326 3.46 20.79 5.90
N GLU A 327 3.67 22.09 5.91
CA GLU A 327 3.15 22.98 4.88
C GLU A 327 4.27 23.34 3.89
N PHE A 328 3.92 23.51 2.62
CA PHE A 328 4.82 24.09 1.63
C PHE A 328 4.35 25.50 1.29
N LYS A 329 5.08 26.52 1.77
CA LYS A 329 4.77 27.95 1.54
C LYS A 329 6.03 28.68 1.07
N ASN A 330 5.88 29.57 0.09
CA ASN A 330 6.96 30.41 -0.45
C ASN A 330 8.21 29.61 -0.89
N GLY A 331 8.03 28.41 -1.43
CA GLY A 331 9.13 27.56 -1.91
C GLY A 331 9.89 26.80 -0.81
N ARG A 332 9.40 26.83 0.44
CA ARG A 332 10.01 26.13 1.57
C ARG A 332 8.98 25.26 2.29
N THR A 333 9.44 24.13 2.80
CA THR A 333 8.67 23.29 3.72
C THR A 333 8.78 23.85 5.13
N SER A 334 7.66 23.92 5.85
CA SER A 334 7.67 24.27 7.27
C SER A 334 8.31 23.17 8.10
N GLN A 335 8.74 23.51 9.32
CA GLN A 335 8.96 22.47 10.32
C GLN A 335 7.61 21.80 10.66
N PRO A 336 7.63 20.51 11.04
CA PRO A 336 6.43 19.81 11.49
C PRO A 336 5.73 20.58 12.62
N THR A 337 4.54 21.11 12.37
CA THR A 337 3.69 21.75 13.38
C THR A 337 2.62 20.77 13.82
N ARG A 338 2.36 20.67 15.13
CA ARG A 338 1.41 19.68 15.64
C ARG A 338 0.00 20.20 15.70
N VAL A 339 -0.94 19.28 15.54
CA VAL A 339 -2.36 19.51 15.83
C VAL A 339 -2.52 19.60 17.35
N PRO A 340 -3.27 20.58 17.89
CA PRO A 340 -3.54 20.70 19.31
C PRO A 340 -4.13 19.43 19.94
#